data_AF-A0AAQ3PCT8-F1
#
_entry.id   AF-A0AAQ3PCT8-F1
#
_cell.length_a   1.000
_cell.length_b   1.000
_cell.length_c   1.000
_cell.angle_alpha   90.00
_cell.angle_beta   90.00
_cell.angle_gamma   90.00
#
_symmetry.space_group_name_H-M   'P 1'
#
loop_
_entity.id
_entity.type
_entity.pdbx_description
1 polymer ?
#
loop_
_entity_poly.entity_id
_entity_poly.type
_entity_poly.pdbx_seq_one_letter_code
_entity_poly.pdbx_strand_id
1 'polypeptide(L)'
;MAPVFSRNAWRCVWYMIQNEFVHGWGLDFSFRKCVEPAHEKIGVVDAQWIVHQGIPSLGNQGEAQTSGKPAWRAVKERCGMEWRMFQGRLTNAEKGYYKSKGIDFSNLLVHN
;
A
#
# COMPACT_ATOMS: atom_id res chain seq x y z
N MET A 1 9.79 7.58 -4.74
CA MET A 1 8.73 8.42 -5.34
C MET A 1 7.97 9.10 -4.21
N ALA A 2 7.70 10.40 -4.30
CA ALA A 2 6.90 11.13 -3.30
C ALA A 2 5.57 11.54 -3.95
N PRO A 3 4.44 10.90 -3.63
CA PRO A 3 3.16 11.26 -4.21
C PRO A 3 2.66 12.60 -3.64
N VAL A 4 2.00 13.39 -4.49
CA VAL A 4 1.31 14.62 -4.08
C VAL A 4 -0.19 14.40 -4.27
N PHE A 5 -0.97 14.72 -3.25
CA PHE A 5 -2.41 14.49 -3.25
C PHE A 5 -3.19 15.81 -3.31
N SER A 6 -4.28 15.82 -4.06
CA SER A 6 -5.27 16.90 -3.92
C SER A 6 -5.90 16.88 -2.53
N ARG A 7 -6.44 18.02 -2.08
CA ARG A 7 -7.09 18.12 -0.76
C ARG A 7 -8.20 17.09 -0.55
N ASN A 8 -8.93 16.75 -1.61
CA ASN A 8 -10.01 15.77 -1.56
C ASN A 8 -9.47 14.34 -1.48
N ALA A 9 -8.46 13.99 -2.28
CA ALA A 9 -7.83 12.68 -2.25
C ALA A 9 -7.10 12.40 -0.94
N TRP A 10 -6.46 13.43 -0.37
CA TRP A 10 -5.68 13.33 0.87
C TRP A 10 -6.49 12.74 2.03
N ARG A 11 -7.76 13.14 2.19
CA ARG A 11 -8.62 12.58 3.25
C ARG A 11 -8.77 11.07 3.16
N CYS A 12 -8.96 10.52 1.96
CA CYS A 12 -9.06 9.08 1.76
C CYS A 12 -7.71 8.38 1.97
N VAL A 13 -6.65 8.93 1.38
CA VAL A 13 -5.29 8.38 1.46
C VAL A 13 -4.77 8.38 2.90
N TRP A 14 -5.13 9.38 3.70
CA TRP A 14 -4.78 9.46 5.12
C TRP A 14 -5.28 8.25 5.92
N TYR A 15 -6.44 7.69 5.59
CA TYR A 15 -6.94 6.48 6.26
C TYR A 15 -6.25 5.19 5.80
N MET A 16 -5.63 5.21 4.61
CA MET A 16 -4.86 4.08 4.09
C MET A 16 -3.48 4.01 4.74
N ILE A 17 -2.84 5.15 4.91
CA ILE A 17 -1.52 5.29 5.52
C ILE A 17 -1.64 5.13 7.05
N GLN A 18 -1.25 3.98 7.61
CA GLN A 18 -1.15 3.84 9.06
C GLN A 18 0.17 3.18 9.46
N ASN A 19 1.18 3.97 9.87
CA ASN A 19 2.52 3.51 10.31
C ASN A 19 3.30 2.59 9.32
N GLU A 20 2.71 2.22 8.18
CA GLU A 20 3.25 1.35 7.13
C GLU A 20 4.26 2.09 6.23
N PHE A 21 4.51 3.39 6.48
CA PHE A 21 5.41 4.23 5.67
C PHE A 21 6.88 3.84 5.74
N VAL A 22 7.26 2.94 6.66
CA VAL A 22 8.62 2.42 6.67
C VAL A 22 8.92 1.68 5.35
N HIS A 23 7.89 1.11 4.68
CA HIS A 23 8.04 0.34 3.45
C HIS A 23 6.83 0.52 2.51
N GLY A 24 6.63 1.73 1.98
CA GLY A 24 5.48 2.11 1.15
C GLY A 24 5.34 1.46 -0.24
N TRP A 25 5.96 0.30 -0.51
CA TRP A 25 5.84 -0.40 -1.79
C TRP A 25 4.44 -0.99 -1.96
N GLY A 26 3.78 -0.70 -3.08
CA GLY A 26 2.47 -1.24 -3.45
C GLY A 26 1.26 -0.47 -2.91
N LEU A 27 1.48 0.47 -1.98
CA LEU A 27 0.43 1.36 -1.48
C LEU A 27 -0.13 2.26 -2.60
N ASP A 28 0.74 2.67 -3.51
CA ASP A 28 0.45 3.45 -4.70
C ASP A 28 -0.58 2.78 -5.64
N PHE A 29 -0.58 1.45 -5.74
CA PHE A 29 -1.61 0.71 -6.48
C PHE A 29 -3.02 0.86 -5.87
N SER A 30 -3.12 1.21 -4.59
CA SER A 30 -4.40 1.37 -3.90
C SER A 30 -4.94 2.80 -3.97
N PHE A 31 -4.09 3.80 -4.25
CA PHE A 31 -4.51 5.21 -4.31
C PHE A 31 -5.56 5.48 -5.39
N ARG A 32 -5.63 4.66 -6.44
CA ARG A 32 -6.70 4.71 -7.44
C ARG A 32 -8.10 4.62 -6.84
N LYS A 33 -8.26 4.04 -5.65
CA LYS A 33 -9.56 3.94 -4.96
C LYS A 33 -9.99 5.27 -4.32
N CYS A 34 -9.09 6.24 -4.19
CA CYS A 34 -9.36 7.55 -3.59
C CYS A 34 -9.75 8.63 -4.62
N VAL A 35 -9.78 8.29 -5.91
CA VAL A 35 -10.07 9.23 -7.00
C VAL A 35 -10.83 8.54 -8.13
N GLU A 36 -11.83 9.20 -8.70
CA GLU A 36 -12.60 8.70 -9.84
C GLU A 36 -12.74 9.80 -10.91
N PRO A 37 -12.40 9.57 -12.20
CA PRO A 37 -11.73 8.40 -12.74
C PRO A 37 -10.22 8.42 -12.48
N ALA A 38 -9.66 7.29 -12.04
CA ALA A 38 -8.27 7.23 -11.60
C ALA A 38 -7.24 7.47 -12.71
N HIS A 39 -7.51 6.98 -13.92
CA HIS A 39 -6.57 7.06 -15.06
C HIS A 39 -6.42 8.49 -15.61
N GLU A 40 -7.38 9.37 -15.38
CA GLU A 40 -7.29 10.79 -15.76
C GLU A 40 -6.72 11.65 -14.63
N LYS A 41 -6.98 11.27 -13.37
CA LYS A 41 -6.65 12.08 -12.19
C LYS A 41 -5.32 11.73 -11.53
N ILE A 42 -4.74 10.57 -11.85
CA ILE A 42 -3.41 10.17 -11.40
C ILE A 42 -2.43 10.43 -12.54
N GLY A 43 -1.51 11.36 -12.31
CA GLY A 43 -0.46 11.72 -13.26
C GLY A 43 0.93 11.45 -12.70
N VAL A 44 1.90 11.36 -13.61
CA VAL A 44 3.32 11.28 -13.28
C VAL A 44 3.91 12.68 -13.46
N VAL A 45 4.51 13.23 -12.41
CA VAL A 45 5.11 14.58 -12.44
C VAL A 45 6.53 14.56 -13.01
N ASP A 46 7.24 13.44 -12.87
CA ASP A 46 8.62 13.27 -13.36
C ASP A 46 8.67 12.24 -14.49
N ALA A 47 9.12 12.66 -15.68
CA ALA A 47 9.19 11.81 -16.86
C ALA A 47 10.35 10.80 -16.80
N GLN A 48 11.28 10.95 -15.85
CA GLN A 48 12.39 10.02 -15.70
C GLN A 48 11.97 8.78 -14.91
N TRP A 49 12.14 7.63 -15.53
CA TRP A 49 12.00 6.35 -14.85
C TRP A 49 13.17 6.16 -13.86
N ILE A 50 12.87 5.61 -12.70
CA ILE A 50 13.87 5.32 -11.66
C ILE A 50 13.91 3.80 -11.46
N VAL A 51 15.10 3.22 -11.49
CA VAL A 51 15.28 1.81 -11.12
C VAL A 51 15.09 1.67 -9.61
N HIS A 52 14.08 0.90 -9.20
CA HIS A 52 13.94 0.53 -7.80
C HIS A 52 14.86 -0.65 -7.46
N GLN A 53 15.92 -0.39 -6.68
CA GLN A 53 16.92 -1.41 -6.33
C GLN A 53 16.40 -2.49 -5.35
N GLY A 54 15.20 -2.34 -4.81
CA GLY A 54 14.62 -3.32 -3.88
C GLY A 54 15.33 -3.41 -2.53
N ILE A 55 16.16 -2.41 -2.20
CA ILE A 55 16.86 -2.31 -0.92
C ILE A 55 15.89 -1.71 0.11
N PRO A 56 15.65 -2.39 1.25
CA PRO A 56 14.72 -1.88 2.24
C PRO A 56 15.30 -0.63 2.92
N SER A 57 14.44 0.36 3.12
CA SER A 57 14.74 1.48 4.03
C SER A 57 14.91 0.94 5.45
N LEU A 58 15.72 1.61 6.27
CA LEU A 58 15.99 1.19 7.64
C LEU A 58 16.56 -0.24 7.76
N GLY A 59 17.35 -0.69 6.78
CA GLY A 59 17.92 -2.04 6.74
C GLY A 59 18.70 -2.48 7.99
N ASN A 60 19.20 -1.53 8.79
CA ASN A 60 19.89 -1.79 10.07
C ASN A 60 18.94 -1.95 11.28
N GLN A 61 17.64 -1.72 11.11
CA GLN A 61 16.60 -1.84 12.15
C GLN A 61 15.86 -3.18 12.09
N GLY A 62 16.48 -4.19 11.48
CA GLY A 62 16.03 -5.56 11.65
C GLY A 62 16.43 -6.01 13.04
N GLU A 63 15.46 -6.42 13.87
CA GLU A 63 15.81 -7.12 15.09
C GLU A 63 16.67 -8.33 14.69
N ALA A 64 17.86 -8.44 15.26
CA ALA A 64 18.75 -9.57 15.05
C ALA A 64 18.18 -10.79 15.78
N GLN A 65 16.97 -11.20 15.42
CA GLN A 65 16.36 -12.41 15.96
C GLN A 65 17.05 -13.58 15.29
N THR A 66 18.06 -14.09 16.00
CA THR A 66 18.60 -15.44 15.92
C THR A 66 19.24 -15.82 14.57
N SER A 67 20.42 -16.43 14.63
CA SER A 67 21.08 -17.14 13.51
C SER A 67 21.56 -16.31 12.31
N GLY A 68 22.72 -15.67 12.42
CA GLY A 68 23.65 -15.38 11.30
C GLY A 68 23.15 -14.61 10.07
N LYS A 69 21.89 -14.15 10.04
CA LYS A 69 21.29 -13.42 8.92
C LYS A 69 21.58 -11.92 9.08
N PRO A 70 21.82 -11.20 7.97
CA PRO A 70 21.98 -9.75 8.01
C PRO A 70 20.66 -9.05 8.33
N ALA A 71 20.70 -7.96 9.11
CA ALA A 71 19.52 -7.24 9.63
C ALA A 71 18.49 -6.85 8.56
N TRP A 72 18.94 -6.49 7.34
CA TRP A 72 18.05 -6.08 6.25
C TRP A 72 17.08 -7.20 5.81
N ARG A 73 17.42 -8.48 6.04
CA ARG A 73 16.50 -9.59 5.76
C ARG A 73 15.31 -9.60 6.71
N ALA A 74 15.53 -9.37 8.00
CA ALA A 74 14.46 -9.25 8.99
C ALA A 74 13.56 -8.05 8.66
N VAL A 75 14.15 -6.93 8.20
CA VAL A 75 13.38 -5.78 7.71
C VAL A 75 12.51 -6.18 6.51
N LYS A 76 13.07 -6.89 5.52
CA LYS A 76 12.31 -7.36 4.35
C LYS A 76 11.17 -8.31 4.71
N GLU A 77 11.38 -9.22 5.67
CA GLU A 77 10.34 -10.10 6.19
C GLU A 77 9.22 -9.30 6.87
N ARG A 78 9.57 -8.29 7.69
CA ARG A 78 8.61 -7.35 8.29
C ARG A 78 7.81 -6.57 7.24
N CYS A 79 8.46 -6.09 6.17
CA CYS A 79 7.76 -5.42 5.05
C CYS A 79 6.66 -6.31 4.47
N GLY A 80 6.96 -7.60 4.27
CA GLY A 80 6.01 -8.55 3.72
C GLY A 80 4.82 -8.80 4.65
N MET A 81 5.04 -8.80 5.97
CA MET A 81 3.96 -8.90 6.95
C MET A 81 3.10 -7.64 6.99
N GLU A 82 3.72 -6.46 7.02
CA GLU A 82 3.05 -5.15 6.94
C GLU A 82 2.17 -5.06 5.68
N TRP A 83 2.71 -5.48 4.53
CA TRP A 83 1.94 -5.53 3.28
C TRP A 83 0.71 -6.43 3.37
N ARG A 84 0.81 -7.64 3.94
CA ARG A 84 -0.36 -8.52 4.12
C ARG A 84 -1.40 -7.92 5.06
N MET A 85 -0.97 -7.26 6.13
CA MET A 85 -1.88 -6.59 7.05
C MET A 85 -2.64 -5.45 6.36
N PHE A 86 -1.93 -4.64 5.56
CA PHE A 86 -2.53 -3.60 4.74
C PHE A 86 -3.58 -4.17 3.77
N GLN A 87 -3.23 -5.22 3.02
CA GLN A 87 -4.15 -5.86 2.07
C GLN A 87 -5.42 -6.37 2.78
N GLY A 88 -5.26 -7.04 3.94
CA GLY A 88 -6.40 -7.51 4.73
C GLY A 88 -7.29 -6.38 5.22
N ARG A 89 -6.72 -5.27 5.70
CA ARG A 89 -7.46 -4.07 6.09
C ARG A 89 -8.24 -3.48 4.92
N LEU A 90 -7.61 -3.37 3.75
CA LEU A 90 -8.25 -2.81 2.56
C LEU A 90 -9.43 -3.69 2.11
N THR A 91 -9.25 -5.01 2.04
CA THR A 91 -10.33 -5.96 1.70
C THR A 91 -11.49 -5.88 2.69
N ASN A 92 -11.22 -5.75 3.99
CA ASN A 92 -12.27 -5.61 4.99
C ASN A 92 -13.04 -4.28 4.85
N ALA A 93 -12.34 -3.18 4.55
CA ALA A 93 -12.97 -1.89 4.28
C ALA A 93 -13.89 -1.96 3.05
N GLU A 94 -13.46 -2.63 1.98
CA GLU A 94 -14.27 -2.83 0.78
C GLU A 94 -15.52 -3.67 1.07
N LYS A 95 -15.36 -4.80 1.77
CA LYS A 95 -16.49 -5.63 2.20
C LYS A 95 -17.51 -4.80 3.00
N GLY A 96 -17.04 -3.99 3.95
CA GLY A 96 -17.90 -3.10 4.72
C GLY A 96 -18.62 -2.06 3.86
N TYR A 97 -17.91 -1.44 2.92
CA TYR A 97 -18.49 -0.49 1.96
C TYR A 97 -19.58 -1.12 1.10
N TYR A 98 -19.29 -2.24 0.42
CA TYR A 98 -20.28 -2.89 -0.46
C TYR A 98 -21.48 -3.41 0.32
N LYS A 99 -21.26 -3.99 1.51
CA LYS A 99 -22.35 -4.37 2.41
C LYS A 99 -23.23 -3.18 2.79
N SER A 100 -22.65 -2.02 3.09
CA SER A 100 -23.42 -0.79 3.38
C SER A 100 -24.25 -0.28 2.20
N LYS A 101 -23.85 -0.65 0.98
CA LYS A 101 -24.57 -0.36 -0.27
C LYS A 101 -25.57 -1.46 -0.67
N GLY A 102 -25.70 -2.53 0.13
CA GLY A 102 -26.56 -3.67 -0.18
C GLY A 102 -26.02 -4.57 -1.31
N ILE A 103 -24.73 -4.47 -1.64
CA ILE A 103 -24.08 -5.28 -2.69
C ILE A 103 -23.35 -6.46 -2.02
N ASP A 104 -23.61 -7.68 -2.49
CA ASP A 104 -22.88 -8.87 -2.04
C ASP A 104 -21.48 -8.92 -2.68
N PHE A 105 -20.46 -8.81 -1.83
CA PHE A 105 -19.05 -8.85 -2.20
C PHE A 105 -18.64 -10.19 -2.84
N SER A 106 -19.33 -11.28 -2.50
CA SER A 106 -19.04 -12.63 -3.02
C SER A 106 -19.17 -12.67 -4.54
N ASN A 107 -20.10 -11.89 -5.11
CA ASN A 107 -20.33 -11.82 -6.55
C ASN A 107 -19.25 -11.03 -7.31
N LEU A 108 -18.47 -10.19 -6.61
CA LEU A 108 -17.39 -9.39 -7.21
C LEU A 108 -16.06 -10.15 -7.29
N LEU A 109 -15.84 -11.12 -6.39
CA LEU A 109 -14.64 -11.95 -6.37
C LEU A 109 -14.63 -13.04 -7.46
N VAL A 110 -15.78 -13.36 -8.04
CA VAL A 110 -15.93 -14.40 -9.08
C VAL A 110 -15.44 -13.92 -10.46
N HIS A 111 -15.19 -12.61 -10.62
CA HIS A 111 -14.88 -11.98 -11.91
C HIS A 111 -13.49 -11.32 -12.02
N ASN A 112 -12.56 -11.61 -11.10
CA ASN A 112 -11.17 -11.14 -11.18
C ASN A 112 -10.17 -12.28 -11.04
#